data_AF-A0A1E7I5C8-F1
#
_entry.id   AF-A0A1E7I5C8-F1
#
_cell.length_a   1.000
_cell.length_b   1.000
_cell.length_c   1.000
_cell.angle_alpha   90.00
_cell.angle_beta   90.00
_cell.angle_gamma   90.00
#
_symmetry.space_group_name_H-M   'P 1'
#
loop_
_entity.id
_entity.type
_entity.pdbx_description
1 polymer ?
#
loop_
_entity_poly.entity_id
_entity_poly.type
_entity_poly.pdbx_seq_one_letter_code
_entity_poly.pdbx_strand_id
1 'polypeptide(L)'
;MFMGKSTLSEQHSNFIDVYNGHILAEDICEVAENSDLVISFGTIRSDINTGAFTVQINPVREISIHPDHVHIGHEVISLGTPQGARPGRNYP
;
A
#
# COMPACT_ATOMS: atom_id res chain seq x y z
N MET A 1 -6.06 3.43 1.61
CA MET A 1 -5.07 4.12 0.75
C MET A 1 -5.79 4.96 -0.30
N PHE A 2 -6.33 6.10 0.11
CA PHE A 2 -7.10 6.98 -0.76
C PHE A 2 -6.21 7.78 -1.74
N MET A 3 -5.02 8.19 -1.28
CA MET A 3 -4.07 8.99 -2.10
C MET A 3 -3.55 8.26 -3.35
N GLY A 4 -3.67 6.93 -3.41
CA GLY A 4 -3.26 6.13 -4.57
C GLY A 4 -4.32 6.01 -5.66
N LYS A 5 -5.49 6.66 -5.53
CA LYS A 5 -6.55 6.59 -6.56
C LYS A 5 -6.00 7.03 -7.93
N SER A 6 -6.46 6.36 -8.98
CA SER A 6 -6.03 6.55 -10.37
C SER A 6 -4.62 6.04 -10.71
N THR A 7 -3.87 5.44 -9.78
CA THR A 7 -2.58 4.80 -10.09
C THR A 7 -2.73 3.48 -10.86
N LEU A 8 -3.85 2.78 -10.67
CA LEU A 8 -4.23 1.56 -11.39
C LEU A 8 -5.51 1.81 -12.20
N SER A 9 -5.66 1.09 -13.31
CA SER A 9 -6.89 1.09 -14.09
C SER A 9 -8.02 0.39 -13.35
N GLU A 10 -9.14 1.09 -13.13
CA GLU A 10 -10.34 0.52 -12.50
C GLU A 10 -11.08 -0.47 -13.42
N GLN A 11 -10.68 -0.56 -14.70
CA GLN A 11 -11.21 -1.55 -15.65
C GLN A 11 -10.48 -2.90 -15.59
N HIS A 12 -9.41 -3.00 -14.81
CA HIS A 12 -8.64 -4.24 -14.69
C HIS A 12 -9.48 -5.32 -13.98
N SER A 13 -9.45 -6.57 -14.46
CA SER A 13 -10.31 -7.65 -13.93
C SER A 13 -10.11 -7.97 -12.46
N ASN A 14 -8.95 -7.63 -11.91
CA ASN A 14 -8.60 -7.84 -10.50
C ASN A 14 -8.72 -6.57 -9.65
N PHE A 15 -9.16 -5.45 -10.22
CA PHE A 15 -9.49 -4.26 -9.42
C PHE A 15 -10.83 -4.52 -8.73
N ILE A 16 -10.82 -4.56 -7.39
CA ILE A 16 -12.02 -4.83 -6.60
C ILE A 16 -12.71 -3.53 -6.18
N ASP A 17 -11.96 -2.59 -5.58
CA ASP A 17 -12.38 -1.21 -5.28
C ASP A 17 -11.22 -0.42 -4.62
N VAL A 18 -11.48 0.81 -4.24
CA VAL A 18 -10.66 1.64 -3.36
C VAL A 18 -10.86 1.22 -1.90
N TYR A 19 -9.79 0.75 -1.25
CA TYR A 19 -9.77 0.50 0.19
C TYR A 19 -9.41 1.76 0.98
N ASN A 20 -10.19 2.14 2.00
CA ASN A 20 -9.85 3.23 2.90
C ASN A 20 -10.31 3.00 4.35
N GLY A 21 -10.22 1.76 4.84
CA GLY A 21 -10.78 1.38 6.14
C GLY A 21 -12.31 1.48 6.15
N HIS A 22 -12.88 1.45 7.35
CA HIS A 22 -14.33 1.28 7.60
C HIS A 22 -15.19 2.53 7.27
N ILE A 23 -14.64 3.50 6.53
CA ILE A 23 -15.40 4.65 6.02
C ILE A 23 -15.89 4.46 4.58
N LEU A 24 -15.40 3.43 3.88
CA LEU A 24 -15.88 3.01 2.55
C LEU A 24 -16.64 1.68 2.65
N ALA A 25 -16.76 0.96 1.53
CA ALA A 25 -17.54 -0.26 1.44
C ALA A 25 -16.98 -1.37 2.37
N GLU A 26 -17.87 -1.99 3.15
CA GLU A 26 -17.53 -2.96 4.19
C GLU A 26 -17.03 -4.29 3.62
N ASP A 27 -17.58 -4.71 2.48
CA ASP A 27 -17.15 -5.90 1.72
C ASP A 27 -15.67 -5.80 1.29
N ILE A 28 -15.23 -4.62 0.85
CA ILE A 28 -13.84 -4.36 0.48
C ILE A 28 -12.93 -4.39 1.72
N CYS A 29 -13.41 -3.89 2.85
CA CYS A 29 -12.68 -3.98 4.12
C CYS A 29 -12.53 -5.44 4.57
N GLU A 30 -13.59 -6.23 4.47
CA GLU A 30 -13.59 -7.64 4.85
C GLU A 30 -12.57 -8.43 4.02
N VAL A 31 -12.52 -8.19 2.70
CA VAL A 31 -11.53 -8.82 1.81
C VAL A 31 -10.11 -8.42 2.20
N ALA A 32 -9.85 -7.13 2.41
CA ALA A 32 -8.51 -6.64 2.71
C ALA A 32 -8.00 -7.09 4.10
N GLU A 33 -8.85 -7.03 5.13
CA GLU A 33 -8.46 -7.25 6.53
C GLU A 33 -8.43 -8.74 6.91
N ASN A 34 -9.22 -9.60 6.24
CA ASN A 34 -9.20 -11.05 6.45
C ASN A 34 -8.24 -11.81 5.53
N SER A 35 -7.58 -11.13 4.58
CA SER A 35 -6.56 -11.75 3.74
C SER A 35 -5.45 -12.41 4.58
N ASP A 36 -4.97 -13.56 4.12
CA ASP A 36 -3.84 -14.26 4.72
C ASP A 36 -2.51 -13.54 4.47
N LEU A 37 -2.45 -12.77 3.37
CA LEU A 37 -1.35 -11.87 3.03
C LEU A 37 -1.86 -10.62 2.31
N VAL A 38 -1.39 -9.45 2.75
CA VAL A 38 -1.56 -8.17 2.06
C VAL A 38 -0.21 -7.71 1.53
N ILE A 39 -0.16 -7.31 0.26
CA ILE A 39 1.03 -6.69 -0.33
C ILE A 39 0.68 -5.23 -0.60
N SER A 40 1.41 -4.32 0.03
CA SER A 40 1.14 -2.90 -0.04
C SER A 40 2.31 -2.14 -0.66
N PHE A 41 2.01 -1.24 -1.59
CA PHE A 41 3.00 -0.49 -2.36
C PHE A 41 2.90 1.00 -2.05
N GLY A 42 4.01 1.60 -1.60
CA GLY A 42 4.12 3.05 -1.40
C GLY A 42 3.10 3.61 -0.40
N THR A 43 2.68 2.78 0.55
CA THR A 43 1.55 3.03 1.42
C THR A 43 1.91 3.98 2.56
N ILE A 44 1.20 5.11 2.64
CA ILE A 44 1.35 6.07 3.74
C ILE A 44 0.19 5.88 4.72
N ARG A 45 0.48 5.44 5.95
CA ARG A 45 -0.53 5.25 7.01
C ARG A 45 -0.86 6.56 7.73
N SER A 46 -1.44 7.51 7.00
CA SER A 46 -2.05 8.71 7.57
C SER A 46 -3.50 8.45 7.98
N ASP A 47 -4.06 9.34 8.82
CA ASP A 47 -5.49 9.40 9.14
C ASP A 47 -6.38 9.37 7.88
N ILE A 48 -6.04 10.15 6.85
CA ILE A 48 -6.77 10.18 5.57
C ILE A 48 -6.77 8.82 4.87
N ASN A 49 -5.63 8.12 4.87
CA ASN A 49 -5.44 6.86 4.16
C ASN A 49 -5.89 5.62 4.94
N THR A 50 -6.18 5.79 6.23
CA THR A 50 -6.61 4.73 7.15
C THR A 50 -8.07 4.89 7.56
N GLY A 51 -8.81 5.80 6.92
CA GLY A 51 -10.21 6.05 7.26
C GLY A 51 -10.38 6.46 8.71
N ALA A 52 -9.62 7.46 9.15
CA ALA A 52 -9.54 7.88 10.56
C ALA A 52 -9.13 6.74 11.51
N PHE A 53 -8.05 6.02 11.15
CA PHE A 53 -7.46 4.93 11.95
C PHE A 53 -8.35 3.69 12.11
N THR A 54 -9.26 3.44 11.17
CA THR A 54 -10.15 2.27 11.21
C THR A 54 -9.57 1.04 10.54
N VAL A 55 -8.53 1.18 9.71
CA VAL A 55 -7.83 0.06 9.05
C VAL A 55 -7.31 -0.98 10.06
N GLN A 56 -7.64 -2.26 9.85
CA GLN A 56 -7.20 -3.39 10.68
C GLN A 56 -6.38 -4.43 9.88
N ILE A 57 -5.30 -4.01 9.24
CA ILE A 57 -4.35 -4.94 8.61
C ILE A 57 -3.33 -5.42 9.65
N ASN A 58 -3.22 -6.74 9.82
CA ASN A 58 -2.19 -7.33 10.68
C ASN A 58 -0.79 -7.11 10.06
N PRO A 59 0.13 -6.38 10.73
CA PRO A 59 1.46 -6.10 10.19
C PRO A 59 2.29 -7.36 9.87
N VAL A 60 2.07 -8.47 10.60
CA VAL A 60 2.78 -9.74 10.36
C VAL A 60 2.32 -10.39 9.06
N ARG A 61 1.09 -10.08 8.60
CA ARG A 61 0.52 -10.54 7.33
C ARG A 61 0.66 -9.51 6.22
N GLU A 62 1.46 -8.47 6.41
CA GLU A 62 1.69 -7.44 5.41
C GLU A 62 3.14 -7.45 4.93
N ILE A 63 3.30 -7.45 3.61
CA ILE A 63 4.56 -7.07 2.96
C ILE A 63 4.39 -5.62 2.50
N SER A 64 5.08 -4.69 3.16
CA SER A 64 5.03 -3.27 2.83
C SER A 64 6.26 -2.88 2.02
N ILE A 65 6.06 -2.47 0.76
CA ILE A 65 7.11 -2.11 -0.18
C ILE A 65 7.18 -0.58 -0.25
N HIS A 66 8.32 -0.03 0.18
CA HIS A 66 8.65 1.38 0.08
C HIS A 66 9.81 1.60 -0.90
N PRO A 67 10.03 2.84 -1.37
CA PRO A 67 11.11 3.12 -2.33
C PRO A 67 12.52 2.74 -1.85
N ASP A 68 12.76 2.79 -0.54
CA ASP A 68 14.06 2.62 0.11
C ASP A 68 14.15 1.37 1.00
N HIS A 69 13.04 0.69 1.26
CA HIS A 69 13.03 -0.51 2.08
C HIS A 69 11.79 -1.38 1.82
N VAL A 70 11.87 -2.63 2.26
CA VAL A 70 10.73 -3.55 2.31
C VAL A 70 10.59 -4.06 3.73
N HIS A 71 9.37 -4.00 4.27
CA HIS A 71 9.04 -4.57 5.59
C HIS A 71 8.30 -5.90 5.39
N ILE A 72 8.83 -6.98 5.97
CA ILE A 72 8.29 -8.33 5.90
C ILE A 72 8.23 -8.91 7.31
N GLY A 73 7.03 -9.07 7.85
CA GLY A 73 6.86 -9.58 9.21
C GLY A 73 7.51 -8.65 10.24
N HIS A 74 8.62 -9.07 10.84
CA HIS A 74 9.38 -8.28 11.81
C HIS A 74 10.69 -7.72 11.24
N GLU A 75 10.99 -8.00 9.97
CA GLU A 75 12.26 -7.68 9.32
C GLU A 75 12.09 -6.51 8.36
N VAL A 76 13.01 -5.55 8.45
CA VAL A 76 13.10 -4.43 7.51
C VAL A 76 14.35 -4.61 6.66
N ILE A 77 14.14 -4.82 5.36
CA ILE A 77 15.19 -4.97 4.37
C ILE A 77 15.39 -3.60 3.70
N SER A 78 16.45 -2.89 4.09
CA SER A 78 16.83 -1.65 3.41
C SER A 78 17.35 -1.96 2.00
N LEU A 79 16.76 -1.30 1.01
CA LEU A 79 17.32 -1.28 -0.33
C LEU A 79 18.46 -0.27 -0.31
N GLY A 80 19.68 -0.74 -0.60
CA GLY A 80 20.81 0.17 -0.77
C GLY A 80 20.43 1.29 -1.72
N THR A 81 20.98 2.49 -1.52
CA THR A 81 20.80 3.59 -2.47
C THR A 81 21.06 3.05 -3.88
N PRO A 82 20.21 3.36 -4.88
CA PRO A 82 20.50 2.99 -6.25
C PRO A 82 21.87 3.60 -6.58
N GLN A 83 22.89 2.75 -6.65
CA GLN A 83 24.21 3.13 -7.15
C GLN A 83 24.03 3.40 -8.64
N GLY A 84 23.54 4.60 -8.98
CA GLY A 84 23.25 4.94 -10.38
C GLY A 84 22.15 5.97 -10.64
N ALA A 85 21.52 6.60 -9.65
CA ALA A 85 20.69 7.78 -9.93
C ALA A 85 21.58 8.93 -10.42
N ARG A 86 21.82 9.01 -11.74
CA ARG A 86 22.50 10.14 -12.37
C ARG A 86 21.68 11.40 -12.07
N PRO A 87 22.25 12.46 -11.49
CA PRO A 87 21.55 13.72 -11.33
C PRO A 87 21.24 14.26 -12.74
N GLY A 88 19.96 14.50 -13.03
CA GLY A 88 19.55 15.21 -14.26
C GLY A 88 18.63 14.47 -15.23
N ARG A 89 18.00 13.34 -14.87
CA ARG A 89 16.92 12.78 -15.70
C ARG A 89 15.56 13.25 -15.20
N ASN A 90 15.06 14.33 -15.79
CA ASN A 90 13.63 14.64 -15.76
C ASN A 90 12.89 13.52 -16.49
N TYR A 91 11.91 12.90 -15.84
CA TYR A 91 10.90 12.10 -16.54
C TYR A 91 9.78 13.03 -17.02
N PRO A 92 9.17 12.73 -18.18
CA PRO A 92 8.12 13.55 -18.80
C PRO A 92 6.86 13.65 -17.94
#